data_AF-A0A8T4DQB7-F1
#
_entry.id   AF-A0A8T4DQB7-F1
#
_cell.length_a   1.000
_cell.length_b   1.000
_cell.length_c   1.000
_cell.angle_alpha   90.00
_cell.angle_beta   90.00
_cell.angle_gamma   90.00
#
_symmetry.space_group_name_H-M   'P 1'
#
loop_
_entity.id
_entity.type
_entity.pdbx_description
1 polymer ?
#
loop_
_entity_poly.entity_id
_entity_poly.type
_entity_poly.pdbx_seq_one_letter_code
_entity_poly.pdbx_strand_id
1 'polypeptide(L)'
;MTDYWKYVKPDPRGLEENPYINPPKAATLRTSTTPAPASRTPPGETTILNLDNFLKLENVKCTDSKGKVFEHYDALFVRKDIERDSNNPDNKTNQVNFTPYNATAHFESKGLFLPSFALSCNILAALYANKSDPEVAQVLMQYKNKGNGTGYHAQNTMVDWGAKKIIHYPNKDDYTSAGGNQVINSQKVRTPLAFDNSGFSNATLEAALRNPNYREFIQNLSGMQNPDLLVEIGVHFVKPAYSWISSSNEKRAAWLGC
;
A
#
# COMPACT_ATOMS: atom_id res chain seq x y z
N MET A 1 12.26 -26.47 -32.00
CA MET A 1 11.69 -26.67 -30.66
C MET A 1 11.20 -25.32 -30.17
N THR A 2 9.97 -25.05 -29.76
CA THR A 2 8.59 -25.61 -29.90
C THR A 2 7.71 -24.76 -28.95
N ASP A 3 6.41 -24.60 -29.23
CA ASP A 3 5.57 -23.46 -28.81
C ASP A 3 4.80 -23.58 -27.45
N TYR A 4 3.69 -22.80 -27.31
CA TYR A 4 2.59 -22.79 -26.30
C TYR A 4 2.82 -21.98 -24.99
N TRP A 5 1.90 -21.23 -24.37
CA TRP A 5 0.59 -20.57 -24.67
C TRP A 5 0.53 -19.25 -23.82
N LYS A 6 -0.25 -18.16 -24.01
CA LYS A 6 -1.37 -17.70 -24.88
C LYS A 6 -2.82 -17.76 -24.31
N TYR A 7 -3.36 -16.57 -23.95
CA TYR A 7 -4.74 -16.18 -23.54
C TYR A 7 -5.31 -16.66 -22.18
N VAL A 8 -6.18 -15.81 -21.57
CA VAL A 8 -7.55 -16.09 -21.02
C VAL A 8 -8.28 -14.72 -20.79
N LYS A 9 -9.62 -14.72 -20.63
CA LYS A 9 -10.50 -13.58 -20.25
C LYS A 9 -11.40 -13.98 -19.04
N PRO A 10 -12.04 -13.05 -18.31
CA PRO A 10 -12.87 -13.37 -17.13
C PRO A 10 -14.22 -14.06 -17.45
N ASP A 11 -14.83 -14.67 -16.42
CA ASP A 11 -16.14 -15.36 -16.46
C ASP A 11 -17.27 -14.38 -16.84
N PRO A 12 -18.11 -14.68 -17.86
CA PRO A 12 -19.26 -13.87 -18.23
C PRO A 12 -20.26 -13.59 -17.08
N ARG A 13 -20.52 -14.55 -16.19
CA ARG A 13 -21.58 -14.43 -15.17
C ARG A 13 -21.17 -13.55 -13.99
N GLY A 14 -19.88 -13.60 -13.61
CA GLY A 14 -19.33 -12.74 -12.56
C GLY A 14 -19.29 -11.24 -12.92
N LEU A 15 -19.62 -10.87 -14.16
CA LEU A 15 -19.73 -9.48 -14.61
C LEU A 15 -21.13 -8.90 -14.44
N GLU A 16 -22.19 -9.71 -14.52
CA GLU A 16 -23.58 -9.25 -14.48
C GLU A 16 -24.05 -8.91 -13.06
N GLU A 17 -23.60 -9.69 -12.06
CA GLU A 17 -24.01 -9.53 -10.66
C GLU A 17 -23.06 -8.62 -9.82
N ASN A 18 -21.96 -8.13 -10.40
CA ASN A 18 -20.96 -7.34 -9.68
C ASN A 18 -21.36 -5.85 -9.57
N PRO A 19 -21.68 -5.32 -8.37
CA PRO A 19 -22.22 -3.96 -8.21
C PRO A 19 -21.19 -2.84 -8.47
N TYR A 20 -19.90 -3.16 -8.63
CA TYR A 20 -18.87 -2.20 -9.03
C TYR A 20 -18.63 -2.16 -10.55
N ILE A 21 -19.15 -3.14 -11.30
CA ILE A 21 -19.08 -3.21 -12.77
C ILE A 21 -20.44 -2.85 -13.38
N ASN A 22 -21.52 -3.39 -12.79
CA ASN A 22 -22.91 -3.05 -13.09
C ASN A 22 -23.59 -2.51 -11.82
N PRO A 23 -23.32 -1.26 -11.40
CA PRO A 23 -24.07 -0.64 -10.31
C PRO A 23 -25.56 -0.57 -10.67
N PRO A 24 -26.48 -0.89 -9.74
CA PRO A 24 -27.91 -0.87 -10.01
C PRO A 24 -28.33 0.53 -10.46
N LYS A 25 -29.00 0.62 -11.62
CA LYS A 25 -29.47 1.88 -12.19
C LYS A 25 -30.38 2.60 -11.19
N ALA A 26 -29.89 3.67 -10.59
CA ALA A 26 -30.69 4.55 -9.74
C ALA A 26 -31.93 5.00 -10.51
N ALA A 27 -33.12 4.73 -9.98
CA ALA A 27 -34.40 4.97 -10.63
C ALA A 27 -34.56 6.46 -10.96
N THR A 28 -34.23 6.85 -12.20
CA THR A 28 -34.04 8.25 -12.55
C THR A 28 -35.38 8.91 -12.84
N LEU A 29 -35.95 9.55 -11.82
CA LEU A 29 -36.92 10.63 -12.05
C LEU A 29 -36.24 11.71 -12.91
N ARG A 30 -36.95 12.14 -13.96
CA ARG A 30 -36.48 13.03 -15.03
C ARG A 30 -35.98 14.37 -14.45
N THR A 31 -35.05 15.10 -15.08
CA THR A 31 -35.13 15.61 -16.48
C THR A 31 -33.78 15.79 -17.22
N SER A 32 -33.91 16.02 -18.54
CA SER A 32 -32.91 16.46 -19.53
C SER A 32 -32.12 17.73 -19.13
N THR A 33 -30.95 18.07 -19.70
CA THR A 33 -30.55 17.98 -21.13
C THR A 33 -29.09 17.59 -21.42
N THR A 34 -28.87 16.99 -22.59
CA THR A 34 -27.60 16.45 -23.12
C THR A 34 -26.78 17.50 -23.89
N PRO A 35 -25.44 17.50 -23.76
CA PRO A 35 -24.55 17.50 -24.94
C PRO A 35 -23.84 16.15 -25.14
N ALA A 36 -23.37 15.89 -26.36
CA ALA A 36 -22.92 14.55 -26.78
C ALA A 36 -21.66 14.04 -26.03
N PRO A 37 -21.58 12.73 -25.71
CA PRO A 37 -20.42 12.17 -25.04
C PRO A 37 -19.21 12.06 -25.99
N ALA A 38 -18.05 12.54 -25.54
CA ALA A 38 -16.78 12.27 -26.22
C ALA A 38 -16.47 10.77 -26.19
N SER A 39 -16.11 10.19 -27.35
CA SER A 39 -15.80 8.77 -27.47
C SER A 39 -14.59 8.40 -26.61
N ARG A 40 -14.83 7.63 -25.53
CA ARG A 40 -13.76 7.07 -24.71
C ARG A 40 -13.32 5.73 -25.31
N THR A 41 -12.11 5.70 -25.85
CA THR A 41 -11.42 4.46 -26.23
C THR A 41 -11.39 3.50 -25.03
N PRO A 42 -11.68 2.20 -25.20
CA PRO A 42 -11.64 1.24 -24.09
C PRO A 42 -10.25 1.16 -23.42
N PRO A 43 -10.17 0.90 -22.10
CA PRO A 43 -8.91 0.56 -21.45
C PRO A 43 -8.27 -0.69 -22.07
N GLY A 44 -6.94 -0.77 -21.97
CA GLY A 44 -6.15 -1.88 -22.52
C GLY A 44 -6.41 -3.24 -21.85
N GLU A 45 -5.88 -4.30 -22.46
CA GLU A 45 -6.11 -5.69 -22.05
C GLU A 45 -5.71 -5.95 -20.59
N THR A 46 -6.62 -6.55 -19.81
CA THR A 46 -6.39 -6.86 -18.39
C THR A 46 -5.50 -8.09 -18.26
N THR A 47 -4.27 -7.90 -17.79
CA THR A 47 -3.35 -9.01 -17.45
C THR A 47 -3.96 -9.90 -16.37
N ILE A 48 -4.15 -11.18 -16.66
CA ILE A 48 -4.62 -12.14 -15.64
C ILE A 48 -3.48 -12.50 -14.70
N LEU A 49 -3.74 -12.35 -13.40
CA LEU A 49 -2.84 -12.69 -12.31
C LEU A 49 -3.13 -14.14 -11.87
N ASN A 50 -2.15 -15.04 -11.94
CA ASN A 50 -2.30 -16.37 -11.32
C ASN A 50 -2.30 -16.21 -9.79
N LEU A 51 -3.45 -16.48 -9.17
CA LEU A 51 -3.73 -16.40 -7.74
C LEU A 51 -2.91 -17.38 -6.88
N ASP A 52 -2.35 -18.46 -7.44
CA ASP A 52 -1.45 -19.38 -6.70
C ASP A 52 -0.26 -18.63 -6.08
N ASN A 53 0.15 -17.53 -6.72
CA ASN A 53 1.24 -16.65 -6.30
C ASN A 53 0.81 -15.61 -5.25
N PHE A 54 -0.42 -15.70 -4.72
CA PHE A 54 -0.99 -14.74 -3.79
C PHE A 54 -1.54 -15.43 -2.53
N LEU A 55 -1.19 -14.90 -1.37
CA LEU A 55 -1.81 -15.24 -0.10
C LEU A 55 -3.06 -14.37 0.08
N LYS A 56 -4.21 -14.98 0.41
CA LYS A 56 -5.43 -14.27 0.77
C LYS A 56 -5.38 -13.87 2.25
N LEU A 57 -5.46 -12.57 2.53
CA LEU A 57 -5.75 -12.04 3.85
C LEU A 57 -7.20 -11.55 3.88
N GLU A 58 -7.91 -11.74 5.00
CA GLU A 58 -9.31 -11.35 5.14
C GLU A 58 -9.49 -10.17 6.11
N ASN A 59 -10.54 -9.38 5.91
CA ASN A 59 -10.98 -8.31 6.80
C ASN A 59 -9.90 -7.24 7.13
N VAL A 60 -8.96 -6.98 6.21
CA VAL A 60 -7.85 -6.03 6.44
C VAL A 60 -8.38 -4.59 6.44
N LYS A 61 -8.19 -3.88 7.55
CA LYS A 61 -8.75 -2.53 7.83
C LYS A 61 -7.63 -1.57 8.22
N CYS A 62 -7.76 -0.31 7.85
CA CYS A 62 -6.93 0.79 8.35
C CYS A 62 -7.82 1.86 9.01
N THR A 63 -7.47 2.25 10.23
CA THR A 63 -8.18 3.22 11.09
C THR A 63 -7.32 4.43 11.39
N ASP A 64 -7.91 5.63 11.43
CA ASP A 64 -7.25 6.83 11.97
C ASP A 64 -7.11 6.78 13.51
N SER A 65 -6.43 7.76 14.12
CA SER A 65 -6.25 7.86 15.57
C SER A 65 -7.56 8.01 16.37
N LYS A 66 -8.69 8.24 15.67
CA LYS A 66 -10.05 8.36 16.24
C LYS A 66 -10.88 7.08 16.03
N GLY A 67 -10.27 6.02 15.51
CA GLY A 67 -10.90 4.72 15.24
C GLY A 67 -11.79 4.70 14.00
N LYS A 68 -11.76 5.74 13.16
CA LYS A 68 -12.53 5.76 11.92
C LYS A 68 -11.78 4.97 10.83
N VAL A 69 -12.44 3.93 10.31
CA VAL A 69 -11.94 3.20 9.14
C VAL A 69 -11.88 4.12 7.92
N PHE A 70 -10.72 4.20 7.27
CA PHE A 70 -10.50 4.94 6.02
C PHE A 70 -10.14 4.05 4.82
N GLU A 71 -9.74 2.79 5.07
CA GLU A 71 -9.44 1.79 4.04
C GLU A 71 -9.84 0.40 4.57
N HIS A 72 -10.50 -0.42 3.73
CA HIS A 72 -10.99 -1.75 4.09
C HIS A 72 -11.00 -2.68 2.88
N TYR A 73 -10.62 -3.94 3.09
CA TYR A 73 -10.78 -5.03 2.14
C TYR A 73 -11.31 -6.28 2.85
N ASP A 74 -12.49 -6.78 2.46
CA ASP A 74 -13.03 -8.05 2.95
C ASP A 74 -12.10 -9.21 2.60
N ALA A 75 -11.48 -9.16 1.41
CA ALA A 75 -10.39 -10.01 0.97
C ALA A 75 -9.31 -9.19 0.26
N LEU A 76 -8.04 -9.43 0.62
CA LEU A 76 -6.86 -8.77 0.07
C LEU A 76 -5.85 -9.84 -0.36
N PHE A 77 -5.49 -9.84 -1.64
CA PHE A 77 -4.53 -10.79 -2.21
C PHE A 77 -3.13 -10.17 -2.24
N VAL A 78 -2.24 -10.68 -1.39
CA VAL A 78 -0.85 -10.22 -1.25
C VAL A 78 0.08 -11.19 -1.99
N ARG A 79 0.98 -10.70 -2.85
CA ARG A 79 1.94 -11.58 -3.55
C ARG A 79 2.85 -12.34 -2.56
N LYS A 80 3.15 -13.60 -2.88
CA LYS A 80 4.00 -14.49 -2.08
C LYS A 80 5.51 -14.27 -2.26
N ASP A 81 5.93 -13.43 -3.20
CA ASP A 81 7.32 -12.92 -3.33
C ASP A 81 7.32 -11.42 -3.63
N ILE A 82 8.44 -10.76 -3.32
CA ILE A 82 8.73 -9.36 -3.63
C ILE A 82 9.10 -9.16 -5.11
N GLU A 83 8.92 -7.93 -5.60
CA GLU A 83 9.37 -7.53 -6.94
C GLU A 83 10.91 -7.48 -7.01
N ARG A 84 11.51 -8.10 -8.03
CA ARG A 84 12.96 -8.29 -8.15
C ARG A 84 13.50 -7.81 -9.50
N ASP A 85 14.70 -7.24 -9.49
CA ASP A 85 15.43 -6.89 -10.71
C ASP A 85 16.03 -8.15 -11.33
N SER A 86 15.56 -8.53 -12.52
CA SER A 86 16.04 -9.70 -13.26
C SER A 86 17.36 -9.47 -14.00
N ASN A 87 17.83 -8.22 -14.11
CA ASN A 87 18.83 -7.82 -15.09
C ASN A 87 20.24 -7.59 -14.50
N ASN A 88 20.42 -7.79 -13.18
CA ASN A 88 21.68 -7.55 -12.47
C ASN A 88 22.20 -8.83 -11.78
N PRO A 89 22.79 -9.79 -12.52
CA PRO A 89 23.14 -11.11 -11.99
C PRO A 89 24.18 -11.09 -10.83
N ASP A 90 24.96 -10.02 -10.70
CA ASP A 90 25.97 -9.88 -9.64
C ASP A 90 25.39 -9.41 -8.29
N ASN A 91 24.17 -8.85 -8.28
CA ASN A 91 23.58 -8.28 -7.07
C ASN A 91 22.77 -9.32 -6.27
N LYS A 92 23.37 -9.87 -5.21
CA LYS A 92 22.72 -10.83 -4.30
C LYS A 92 21.43 -10.36 -3.60
N THR A 93 21.00 -9.10 -3.74
CA THR A 93 19.68 -8.64 -3.26
C THR A 93 18.59 -8.59 -4.34
N ASN A 94 18.96 -8.40 -5.62
CA ASN A 94 18.04 -8.27 -6.77
C ASN A 94 16.74 -7.51 -6.49
N GLN A 95 16.77 -6.36 -5.81
CA GLN A 95 15.57 -5.52 -5.61
C GLN A 95 15.54 -4.34 -6.59
N VAL A 96 14.36 -4.04 -7.13
CA VAL A 96 14.17 -2.88 -8.02
C VAL A 96 14.09 -1.60 -7.18
N ASN A 97 15.10 -0.74 -7.30
CA ASN A 97 15.11 0.56 -6.64
C ASN A 97 14.16 1.55 -7.36
N PHE A 98 13.01 1.83 -6.74
CA PHE A 98 12.03 2.78 -7.24
C PHE A 98 11.95 4.06 -6.38
N THR A 99 11.62 5.18 -7.00
CA THR A 99 10.93 6.28 -6.28
C THR A 99 9.49 5.85 -5.99
N PRO A 100 8.80 6.35 -4.94
CA PRO A 100 7.43 5.92 -4.65
C PRO A 100 6.43 6.17 -5.80
N TYR A 101 6.66 7.24 -6.56
CA TYR A 101 5.91 7.55 -7.78
C TYR A 101 6.12 6.47 -8.86
N ASN A 102 7.38 6.15 -9.17
CA ASN A 102 7.73 5.15 -10.17
C ASN A 102 7.28 3.74 -9.75
N ALA A 103 7.34 3.41 -8.45
CA ALA A 103 6.80 2.16 -7.91
C ALA A 103 5.29 2.07 -8.14
N THR A 104 4.55 3.13 -7.81
CA THR A 104 3.09 3.15 -7.98
C THR A 104 2.70 2.94 -9.44
N ALA A 105 3.31 3.71 -10.35
CA ALA A 105 3.11 3.56 -11.79
C ALA A 105 3.47 2.15 -12.31
N HIS A 106 4.56 1.57 -11.82
CA HIS A 106 5.01 0.22 -12.20
C HIS A 106 4.01 -0.85 -11.77
N PHE A 107 3.50 -0.80 -10.53
CA PHE A 107 2.51 -1.77 -10.05
C PHE A 107 1.15 -1.57 -10.75
N GLU A 108 0.69 -0.33 -10.96
CA GLU A 108 -0.55 -0.06 -11.70
C GLU A 108 -0.46 -0.57 -13.16
N SER A 109 0.69 -0.45 -13.84
CA SER A 109 0.91 -1.01 -15.18
C SER A 109 0.85 -2.55 -15.25
N LYS A 110 1.01 -3.23 -14.10
CA LYS A 110 0.91 -4.68 -13.95
C LYS A 110 -0.49 -5.15 -13.49
N GLY A 111 -1.45 -4.24 -13.37
CA GLY A 111 -2.77 -4.56 -12.80
C GLY A 111 -2.76 -4.78 -11.28
N LEU A 112 -1.73 -4.29 -10.60
CA LEU A 112 -1.54 -4.33 -9.15
C LEU A 112 -1.72 -2.90 -8.58
N PHE A 113 -1.57 -2.73 -7.26
CA PHE A 113 -1.39 -1.40 -6.67
C PHE A 113 -0.31 -1.45 -5.60
N LEU A 114 0.44 -0.36 -5.45
CA LEU A 114 1.38 -0.20 -4.33
C LEU A 114 0.55 0.09 -3.05
N PRO A 115 0.71 -0.68 -1.96
CA PRO A 115 -0.03 -0.43 -0.72
C PRO A 115 0.41 0.89 -0.06
N SER A 116 -0.52 1.56 0.61
CA SER A 116 -0.18 2.61 1.57
C SER A 116 0.68 2.03 2.71
N PHE A 117 1.50 2.86 3.38
CA PHE A 117 2.21 2.47 4.61
C PHE A 117 1.23 1.88 5.64
N ALA A 118 0.03 2.46 5.75
CA ALA A 118 -1.01 1.97 6.63
C ALA A 118 -1.47 0.54 6.27
N LEU A 119 -1.69 0.29 4.98
CA LEU A 119 -2.04 -1.04 4.50
C LEU A 119 -0.87 -2.02 4.65
N SER A 120 0.38 -1.59 4.43
CA SER A 120 1.58 -2.41 4.69
C SER A 120 1.68 -2.82 6.16
N CYS A 121 1.40 -1.92 7.11
CA CYS A 121 1.39 -2.23 8.53
C CYS A 121 0.28 -3.22 8.90
N ASN A 122 -0.93 -3.05 8.37
CA ASN A 122 -2.06 -3.95 8.65
C ASN A 122 -1.93 -5.33 7.93
N ILE A 123 -1.33 -5.38 6.74
CA ILE A 123 -0.87 -6.63 6.10
C ILE A 123 0.13 -7.33 7.04
N LEU A 124 1.16 -6.61 7.51
CA LEU A 124 2.20 -7.18 8.36
C LEU A 124 1.65 -7.68 9.71
N ALA A 125 0.67 -6.98 10.28
CA ALA A 125 -0.04 -7.42 11.48
C ALA A 125 -0.87 -8.69 11.23
N ALA A 126 -1.59 -8.80 10.09
CA ALA A 126 -2.35 -9.99 9.73
C ALA A 126 -1.45 -11.20 9.44
N LEU A 127 -0.30 -10.99 8.79
CA LEU A 127 0.75 -12.01 8.62
C LEU A 127 1.32 -12.44 9.99
N TYR A 128 1.64 -11.49 10.87
CA TYR A 128 2.17 -11.77 12.20
C TYR A 128 1.17 -12.51 13.10
N ALA A 129 -0.12 -12.21 13.01
CA ALA A 129 -1.16 -12.94 13.74
C ALA A 129 -1.18 -14.43 13.33
N ASN A 130 -1.00 -14.73 12.05
CA ASN A 130 -1.07 -16.07 11.48
C ASN A 130 0.30 -16.74 11.26
N LYS A 131 1.38 -16.22 11.90
CA LYS A 131 2.79 -16.66 11.73
C LYS A 131 3.11 -18.13 12.01
N SER A 132 2.15 -18.91 12.50
CA SER A 132 2.26 -20.36 12.70
C SER A 132 1.92 -21.17 11.46
N ASP A 133 1.26 -20.57 10.47
CA ASP A 133 1.05 -21.18 9.15
C ASP A 133 2.36 -21.12 8.32
N PRO A 134 2.80 -22.23 7.69
CA PRO A 134 4.06 -22.28 6.95
C PRO A 134 4.13 -21.40 5.70
N GLU A 135 3.01 -21.13 5.03
CA GLU A 135 2.96 -20.23 3.86
C GLU A 135 2.96 -18.77 4.32
N VAL A 136 2.15 -18.44 5.33
CA VAL A 136 2.16 -17.11 5.96
C VAL A 136 3.56 -16.76 6.48
N ALA A 137 4.25 -17.71 7.13
CA ALA A 137 5.60 -17.51 7.64
C ALA A 137 6.62 -17.19 6.53
N GLN A 138 6.50 -17.82 5.35
CA GLN A 138 7.36 -17.53 4.20
C GLN A 138 7.14 -16.12 3.62
N VAL A 139 5.90 -15.62 3.63
CA VAL A 139 5.59 -14.24 3.24
C VAL A 139 6.04 -13.23 4.30
N LEU A 140 5.77 -13.53 5.57
CA LEU A 140 6.16 -12.69 6.72
C LEU A 140 7.67 -12.44 6.78
N MET A 141 8.48 -13.47 6.52
CA MET A 141 9.94 -13.38 6.58
C MET A 141 10.60 -12.47 5.52
N GLN A 142 9.86 -12.02 4.51
CA GLN A 142 10.36 -11.08 3.49
C GLN A 142 10.37 -9.63 3.96
N TYR A 143 9.63 -9.30 5.03
CA TYR A 143 9.64 -7.99 5.67
C TYR A 143 10.84 -7.78 6.60
N LYS A 144 11.62 -8.85 6.89
CA LYS A 144 12.78 -8.80 7.79
C LYS A 144 13.98 -8.15 7.10
N ASN A 145 14.44 -7.00 7.59
CA ASN A 145 15.65 -6.37 7.07
C ASN A 145 16.90 -7.25 7.33
N LYS A 146 17.71 -7.46 6.28
CA LYS A 146 18.81 -8.44 6.21
C LYS A 146 18.35 -9.91 6.34
N GLY A 147 17.14 -10.21 5.87
CA GLY A 147 16.64 -11.55 5.58
C GLY A 147 16.60 -11.83 4.08
N ASN A 148 15.59 -12.58 3.61
CA ASN A 148 15.38 -12.87 2.19
C ASN A 148 14.70 -11.69 1.46
N GLY A 149 15.31 -10.52 1.61
CA GLY A 149 14.83 -9.20 1.23
C GLY A 149 15.62 -8.13 2.00
N THR A 150 16.06 -7.07 1.31
CA THR A 150 16.42 -5.83 1.98
C THR A 150 15.11 -5.15 2.39
N GLY A 151 14.88 -5.02 3.70
CA GLY A 151 13.59 -4.63 4.29
C GLY A 151 13.30 -3.14 4.17
N TYR A 152 13.25 -2.63 2.94
CA TYR A 152 12.80 -1.29 2.55
C TYR A 152 11.88 -1.44 1.33
N HIS A 153 10.63 -1.83 1.58
CA HIS A 153 9.60 -1.76 0.53
C HIS A 153 9.33 -0.29 0.21
N ALA A 154 8.95 0.03 -1.03
CA ALA A 154 8.33 1.33 -1.30
C ALA A 154 6.91 1.35 -0.72
N GLN A 155 6.45 2.48 -0.17
CA GLN A 155 5.07 2.66 0.29
C GLN A 155 4.38 3.80 -0.46
N ASN A 156 3.08 3.63 -0.69
CA ASN A 156 2.20 4.61 -1.31
C ASN A 156 1.71 5.63 -0.27
N THR A 157 2.66 6.22 0.46
CA THR A 157 2.41 7.20 1.53
C THR A 157 3.51 8.24 1.60
N MET A 158 3.11 9.50 1.80
CA MET A 158 4.00 10.65 1.97
C MET A 158 3.72 11.32 3.32
N VAL A 159 4.76 11.80 4.00
CA VAL A 159 4.65 12.70 5.16
C VAL A 159 5.12 14.08 4.73
N ASP A 160 4.20 15.04 4.74
CA ASP A 160 4.43 16.45 4.47
C ASP A 160 4.59 17.15 5.82
N TRP A 161 5.85 17.33 6.23
CA TRP A 161 6.21 17.85 7.56
C TRP A 161 5.88 19.35 7.69
N GLY A 162 6.05 20.12 6.62
CA GLY A 162 5.72 21.54 6.58
C GLY A 162 4.21 21.82 6.73
N ALA A 163 3.35 21.00 6.13
CA ALA A 163 1.90 21.10 6.27
C ALA A 163 1.31 20.16 7.36
N LYS A 164 2.17 19.55 8.20
CA LYS A 164 1.83 18.57 9.25
C LYS A 164 0.75 17.53 8.85
N LYS A 165 0.92 16.89 7.69
CA LYS A 165 -0.03 15.89 7.17
C LYS A 165 0.64 14.63 6.63
N ILE A 166 0.09 13.48 6.99
CA ILE A 166 0.29 12.20 6.31
C ILE A 166 -0.65 12.16 5.10
N ILE A 167 -0.21 11.57 3.99
CA ILE A 167 -0.98 11.43 2.77
C ILE A 167 -0.85 9.98 2.30
N HIS A 168 -1.91 9.18 2.45
CA HIS A 168 -2.00 7.86 1.82
C HIS A 168 -2.55 8.02 0.41
N TYR A 169 -2.02 7.23 -0.53
CA TYR A 169 -2.33 7.33 -1.96
C TYR A 169 -2.17 8.76 -2.50
N PRO A 170 -0.99 9.40 -2.31
CA PRO A 170 -0.70 10.73 -2.85
C PRO A 170 -0.91 10.77 -4.37
N ASN A 171 -1.45 11.87 -4.88
CA ASN A 171 -1.62 12.05 -6.32
C ASN A 171 -0.33 12.65 -6.93
N LYS A 172 -0.29 12.82 -8.26
CA LYS A 172 0.86 13.43 -8.95
C LYS A 172 1.26 14.81 -8.40
N ASP A 173 0.28 15.60 -7.92
CA ASP A 173 0.45 17.00 -7.50
C ASP A 173 0.96 17.11 -6.04
N ASP A 174 0.97 16.00 -5.30
CA ASP A 174 1.65 15.94 -3.99
C ASP A 174 3.18 15.88 -4.13
N TYR A 175 3.71 15.36 -5.23
CA TYR A 175 5.16 15.22 -5.44
C TYR A 175 5.78 16.54 -5.94
N THR A 176 6.87 16.98 -5.30
CA THR A 176 7.66 18.15 -5.73
C THR A 176 8.36 17.93 -7.08
N SER A 177 8.65 16.68 -7.42
CA SER A 177 9.04 16.25 -8.75
C SER A 177 8.40 14.90 -9.07
N ALA A 178 7.31 14.91 -9.85
CA ALA A 178 6.75 13.70 -10.42
C ALA A 178 7.75 13.09 -11.42
N GLY A 179 8.02 11.79 -11.31
CA GLY A 179 9.02 11.08 -12.14
C GLY A 179 8.61 10.87 -13.61
N GLY A 180 7.52 11.50 -14.05
CA GLY A 180 6.94 11.38 -15.39
C GLY A 180 5.52 11.95 -15.43
N ASN A 181 4.89 11.98 -16.60
CA ASN A 181 3.59 12.65 -16.83
C ASN A 181 2.35 11.77 -16.55
N GLN A 182 2.49 10.64 -15.86
CA GLN A 182 1.42 9.66 -15.67
C GLN A 182 0.42 10.06 -14.58
N VAL A 183 -0.82 9.58 -14.68
CA VAL A 183 -1.82 9.74 -13.62
C VAL A 183 -1.81 8.48 -12.75
N ILE A 184 -1.03 8.52 -11.67
CA ILE A 184 -0.98 7.44 -10.67
C ILE A 184 -2.16 7.50 -9.68
N ASN A 185 -2.41 6.39 -8.99
CA ASN A 185 -3.43 6.26 -7.94
C ASN A 185 -4.87 6.56 -8.42
N SER A 186 -5.15 6.42 -9.72
CA SER A 186 -6.44 6.81 -10.31
C SER A 186 -7.65 6.05 -9.75
N GLN A 187 -7.42 4.86 -9.18
CA GLN A 187 -8.42 3.98 -8.56
C GLN A 187 -8.38 4.00 -7.02
N LYS A 188 -7.65 4.95 -6.41
CA LYS A 188 -7.45 5.03 -4.96
C LYS A 188 -7.92 6.37 -4.42
N VAL A 189 -8.50 6.35 -3.21
CA VAL A 189 -8.87 7.56 -2.49
C VAL A 189 -7.61 8.13 -1.83
N ARG A 190 -7.21 9.32 -2.27
CA ARG A 190 -6.15 10.11 -1.63
C ARG A 190 -6.61 10.56 -0.24
N THR A 191 -6.02 9.98 0.82
CA THR A 191 -6.46 10.16 2.20
C THR A 191 -5.43 10.97 3.00
N PRO A 192 -5.66 12.28 3.21
CA PRO A 192 -4.83 13.11 4.07
C PRO A 192 -5.27 13.00 5.55
N LEU A 193 -4.32 12.77 6.45
CA LEU A 193 -4.52 12.77 7.91
C LEU A 193 -3.57 13.78 8.55
N ALA A 194 -4.10 14.68 9.38
CA ALA A 194 -3.29 15.67 10.10
C ALA A 194 -2.57 15.04 11.31
N PHE A 195 -1.49 15.68 11.75
CA PHE A 195 -0.83 15.37 13.02
C PHE A 195 -0.32 16.64 13.70
N ASP A 196 0.00 16.56 15.00
CA ASP A 196 0.91 17.51 15.63
C ASP A 196 2.24 16.82 15.92
N ASN A 197 3.35 17.55 15.74
CA ASN A 197 4.72 17.09 15.97
C ASN A 197 5.36 17.67 17.24
N SER A 198 4.58 18.33 18.11
CA SER A 198 5.10 18.81 19.40
C SER A 198 5.62 17.65 20.24
N GLY A 199 6.87 17.76 20.69
CA GLY A 199 7.55 16.71 21.46
C GLY A 199 8.02 15.50 20.63
N PHE A 200 8.15 15.62 19.31
CA PHE A 200 8.74 14.56 18.47
C PHE A 200 10.26 14.57 18.56
N SER A 201 10.84 13.36 18.60
CA SER A 201 12.28 13.11 18.54
C SER A 201 12.54 11.74 17.90
N ASN A 202 13.79 11.48 17.51
CA ASN A 202 14.19 10.14 17.06
C ASN A 202 14.33 9.22 18.29
N ALA A 203 13.59 8.11 18.28
CA ALA A 203 13.52 7.19 19.42
C ALA A 203 13.19 5.76 18.96
N THR A 204 13.30 4.79 19.88
CA THR A 204 12.59 3.51 19.72
C THR A 204 11.09 3.77 19.67
N LEU A 205 10.36 2.96 18.91
CA LEU A 205 8.91 3.13 18.76
C LEU A 205 8.19 3.01 20.12
N GLU A 206 8.63 2.09 20.96
CA GLU A 206 8.11 1.90 22.33
C GLU A 206 8.27 3.14 23.22
N ALA A 207 9.37 3.90 23.08
CA ALA A 207 9.55 5.16 23.79
C ALA A 207 8.75 6.30 23.17
N ALA A 208 8.70 6.37 21.84
CA ALA A 208 7.92 7.36 21.09
C ALA A 208 6.42 7.28 21.41
N LEU A 209 5.85 6.07 21.44
CA LEU A 209 4.43 5.79 21.71
C LEU A 209 3.96 6.16 23.14
N ARG A 210 4.86 6.68 24.00
CA ARG A 210 4.54 7.27 25.30
C ARG A 210 4.12 8.75 25.21
N ASN A 211 4.45 9.44 24.10
CA ASN A 211 3.94 10.78 23.78
C ASN A 211 2.58 10.65 23.05
N PRO A 212 1.47 11.24 23.55
CA PRO A 212 0.16 11.15 22.90
C PRO A 212 0.14 11.62 21.44
N ASN A 213 0.74 12.77 21.13
CA ASN A 213 0.80 13.29 19.75
C ASN A 213 1.51 12.31 18.80
N TYR A 214 2.56 11.67 19.31
CA TYR A 214 3.39 10.72 18.57
C TYR A 214 2.64 9.40 18.38
N ARG A 215 1.88 8.95 19.40
CA ARG A 215 0.96 7.83 19.29
C ARG A 215 -0.12 8.08 18.25
N GLU A 216 -0.78 9.24 18.25
CA GLU A 216 -1.75 9.62 17.21
C GLU A 216 -1.12 9.65 15.81
N PHE A 217 0.08 10.21 15.67
CA PHE A 217 0.82 10.21 14.40
C PHE A 217 1.14 8.79 13.90
N ILE A 218 1.60 7.88 14.78
CA ILE A 218 1.85 6.49 14.39
C ILE A 218 0.54 5.76 14.07
N GLN A 219 -0.55 5.99 14.82
CA GLN A 219 -1.87 5.42 14.49
C GLN A 219 -2.34 5.89 13.11
N ASN A 220 -2.27 7.20 12.82
CA ASN A 220 -2.59 7.74 11.50
C ASN A 220 -1.66 7.19 10.40
N LEU A 221 -0.35 7.07 10.66
CA LEU A 221 0.63 6.64 9.67
C LEU A 221 0.52 5.13 9.34
N SER A 222 0.36 4.30 10.37
CA SER A 222 0.22 2.84 10.28
C SER A 222 -1.20 2.37 10.03
N GLY A 223 -2.20 3.23 10.18
CA GLY A 223 -3.61 2.84 10.15
C GLY A 223 -4.00 1.81 11.21
N MET A 224 -3.21 1.62 12.27
CA MET A 224 -3.44 0.57 13.27
C MET A 224 -4.08 1.14 14.52
N GLN A 225 -5.21 0.57 14.94
CA GLN A 225 -5.90 0.93 16.19
C GLN A 225 -4.97 0.80 17.41
N ASN A 226 -4.18 -0.28 17.46
CA ASN A 226 -3.11 -0.51 18.44
C ASN A 226 -1.74 -0.44 17.74
N PRO A 227 -0.96 0.65 17.90
CA PRO A 227 0.36 0.78 17.29
C PRO A 227 1.47 0.02 18.04
N ASP A 228 1.25 -0.41 19.29
CA ASP A 228 2.27 -1.11 20.09
C ASP A 228 2.58 -2.50 19.51
N LEU A 229 1.65 -3.09 18.74
CA LEU A 229 1.86 -4.34 17.99
C LEU A 229 3.04 -4.24 16.99
N LEU A 230 3.39 -3.05 16.50
CA LEU A 230 4.58 -2.84 15.67
C LEU A 230 5.89 -3.04 16.47
N VAL A 231 5.86 -2.84 17.79
CA VAL A 231 6.98 -3.14 18.69
C VAL A 231 7.13 -4.66 18.83
N GLU A 232 6.04 -5.40 19.04
CA GLU A 232 6.02 -6.87 19.10
C GLU A 232 6.54 -7.50 17.80
N ILE A 233 6.13 -6.95 16.65
CA ILE A 233 6.59 -7.37 15.32
C ILE A 233 8.10 -7.12 15.15
N GLY A 234 8.63 -5.97 15.60
CA GLY A 234 10.07 -5.71 15.63
C GLY A 234 10.84 -6.70 16.52
N VAL A 235 10.32 -7.00 17.71
CA VAL A 235 10.89 -8.01 18.61
C VAL A 235 10.91 -9.39 17.96
N HIS A 236 9.86 -9.78 17.25
CA HIS A 236 9.82 -11.05 16.49
C HIS A 236 10.89 -11.13 15.39
N PHE A 237 11.17 -10.02 14.70
CA PHE A 237 12.27 -9.96 13.73
C PHE A 237 13.66 -9.84 14.37
N VAL A 238 13.74 -9.71 15.70
CA VAL A 238 14.96 -9.48 16.50
C VAL A 238 15.62 -8.13 16.17
N LYS A 239 14.81 -7.12 15.88
CA LYS A 239 15.24 -5.75 15.57
C LYS A 239 14.21 -4.74 16.09
N PRO A 240 14.52 -3.94 17.13
CA PRO A 240 13.59 -2.96 17.67
C PRO A 240 13.07 -2.01 16.58
N ALA A 241 11.78 -1.73 16.59
CA ALA A 241 11.19 -0.71 15.73
C ALA A 241 11.69 0.68 16.18
N TYR A 242 12.09 1.51 15.21
CA TYR A 242 12.52 2.90 15.41
C TYR A 242 11.64 3.84 14.59
N SER A 243 11.38 5.02 15.13
CA SER A 243 10.78 6.11 14.35
C SER A 243 11.83 7.18 14.05
N TRP A 244 11.96 7.51 12.76
CA TRP A 244 12.87 8.52 12.24
C TRP A 244 12.06 9.72 11.77
N ILE A 245 12.19 10.82 12.52
CA ILE A 245 11.52 12.09 12.28
C ILE A 245 12.41 12.98 11.41
N SER A 246 11.81 13.67 10.44
CA SER A 246 12.52 14.69 9.67
C SER A 246 12.53 16.01 10.45
N SER A 247 13.69 16.65 10.53
CA SER A 247 13.87 17.97 11.15
C SER A 247 13.58 19.14 10.19
N SER A 248 13.03 18.86 9.01
CA SER A 248 12.76 19.83 7.95
C SER A 248 11.25 20.02 7.72
N ASN A 249 10.90 21.08 6.98
CA ASN A 249 9.53 21.30 6.50
C ASN A 249 9.25 20.59 5.15
N GLU A 250 10.05 19.58 4.77
CA GLU A 250 9.95 18.95 3.45
C GLU A 250 8.84 17.88 3.38
N LYS A 251 8.57 17.39 2.17
CA LYS A 251 7.77 16.17 1.97
C LYS A 251 8.70 14.97 1.78
N ARG A 252 8.53 13.91 2.58
CA ARG A 252 9.26 12.64 2.43
C ARG A 252 8.31 11.48 2.18
N ALA A 253 8.80 10.46 1.49
CA ALA A 253 8.17 9.15 1.51
C ALA A 253 8.20 8.59 2.94
N ALA A 254 7.12 7.93 3.37
CA ALA A 254 7.17 7.07 4.53
C ALA A 254 7.90 5.76 4.16
N TRP A 255 8.66 5.17 5.10
CA TRP A 255 9.45 3.96 4.87
C TRP A 255 9.23 2.94 6.00
N LEU A 256 8.60 1.81 5.72
CA LEU A 256 8.49 0.70 6.67
C LEU A 256 9.71 -0.22 6.54
N GLY A 257 10.42 -0.45 7.66
CA GLY A 257 11.60 -1.32 7.68
C GLY A 257 11.83 -1.96 9.05
N CYS A 258 11.31 -3.19 9.20
CA CYS A 258 11.39 -3.99 10.42
C CYS A 258 12.75 -4.62 10.66
#